data_AF-A0AA40P528-F1
#
_entry.id   AF-A0AA40P528-F1
#
_cell.length_a   1.000
_cell.length_b   1.000
_cell.length_c   1.000
_cell.angle_alpha   90.00
_cell.angle_beta   90.00
_cell.angle_gamma   90.00
#
_symmetry.space_group_name_H-M   'P 1'
#
loop_
_entity.id
_entity.type
_entity.pdbx_description
1 polymer ?
#
loop_
_entity_poly.entity_id
_entity_poly.type
_entity_poly.pdbx_seq_one_letter_code
_entity_poly.pdbx_strand_id
1 'polypeptide(L)'
;MPWDEDRFFDHKKRVVQPKYTLTPNLWAYLQAYAEKHRSAGNGFGFGMAFPDSVTRTLSARYHKDGSEILVNQGKKRPRRLTPRECARLMGFPDTFRIPVSDTQAYRQFGNSVVMPVMQEVARIMVPHVQALIAHERDGTPLALPLFA
;
A
#
# COMPACT_ATOMS: atom_id res chain seq x y z
N MET A 1 -9.86 14.42 3.48
CA MET A 1 -9.29 14.78 4.81
C MET A 1 -8.91 16.23 4.78
N PRO A 2 -8.95 16.99 5.89
CA PRO A 2 -8.59 18.41 5.86
C PRO A 2 -7.21 18.70 5.24
N TRP A 3 -6.22 17.82 5.45
CA TRP A 3 -4.84 18.00 4.92
C TRP A 3 -4.60 17.45 3.51
N ASP A 4 -5.50 16.60 2.98
CA ASP A 4 -5.40 16.15 1.58
C ASP A 4 -6.15 17.10 0.63
N GLU A 5 -7.02 17.93 1.19
CA GLU A 5 -7.96 18.78 0.44
C GLU A 5 -8.63 17.94 -0.66
N ASP A 6 -8.66 18.45 -1.90
CA ASP A 6 -9.17 17.73 -3.07
C ASP A 6 -8.05 17.07 -3.91
N ARG A 7 -6.81 16.96 -3.39
CA ARG A 7 -5.64 16.50 -4.16
C ARG A 7 -5.80 15.09 -4.74
N PHE A 8 -6.51 14.22 -4.02
CA PHE A 8 -6.72 12.81 -4.35
C PHE A 8 -8.17 12.49 -4.73
N PHE A 9 -9.10 13.13 -4.03
CA PHE A 9 -10.52 12.84 -4.09
C PHE A 9 -11.27 14.16 -4.04
N ASP A 10 -12.14 14.41 -5.01
CA ASP A 10 -13.05 15.57 -5.01
C ASP A 10 -14.16 15.27 -4.01
N HIS A 11 -14.14 15.95 -2.88
CA HIS A 11 -15.07 15.72 -1.79
C HIS A 11 -16.50 16.19 -2.13
N LYS A 12 -16.65 17.20 -2.99
CA LYS A 12 -17.96 17.71 -3.41
C LYS A 12 -18.66 16.75 -4.36
N LYS A 13 -17.93 16.23 -5.34
CA LYS A 13 -18.44 15.30 -6.35
C LYS A 13 -18.39 13.84 -5.91
N ARG A 14 -17.72 13.57 -4.78
CA ARG A 14 -17.50 12.22 -4.23
C ARG A 14 -16.83 11.28 -5.24
N VAL A 15 -15.85 11.79 -5.98
CA VAL A 15 -15.12 11.02 -7.00
C VAL A 15 -13.61 11.15 -6.82
N VAL A 16 -12.89 10.09 -7.15
CA VAL A 16 -11.43 10.13 -7.26
C VAL A 16 -11.04 11.06 -8.41
N GLN A 17 -9.94 11.80 -8.23
CA GLN A 17 -9.46 12.73 -9.24
C GLN A 17 -9.18 12.02 -10.59
N PRO A 18 -9.59 12.58 -11.74
CA PRO A 18 -9.50 11.91 -13.05
C PRO A 18 -8.09 11.48 -13.44
N LYS A 19 -7.05 12.18 -12.96
CA LYS A 19 -5.63 11.87 -13.20
C LYS A 19 -5.19 10.47 -12.78
N TYR A 20 -5.96 9.78 -11.93
CA TYR A 20 -5.67 8.40 -11.52
C TYR A 20 -6.21 7.35 -12.49
N THR A 21 -7.20 7.70 -13.32
CA THR A 21 -7.68 6.80 -14.38
C THR A 21 -6.61 6.66 -15.45
N LEU A 22 -6.29 5.42 -15.84
CA LEU A 22 -5.26 5.18 -16.85
C LEU A 22 -5.60 5.85 -18.17
N THR A 23 -4.59 6.40 -18.85
CA THR A 23 -4.73 6.91 -20.22
C THR A 23 -5.10 5.80 -21.20
N PRO A 24 -5.69 6.10 -22.37
CA PRO A 24 -6.12 5.05 -23.32
C PRO A 24 -4.93 4.23 -23.79
N ASN A 25 -3.81 4.90 -24.09
CA ASN A 25 -2.59 4.27 -24.56
C ASN A 25 -1.96 3.35 -23.51
N LEU A 26 -1.89 3.79 -22.24
CA LEU A 26 -1.35 2.96 -21.17
C LEU A 26 -2.23 1.73 -20.93
N TRP A 27 -3.55 1.89 -20.96
CA TRP A 27 -4.46 0.76 -20.80
C TRP A 27 -4.32 -0.25 -21.93
N ALA A 28 -4.33 0.20 -23.19
CA ALA A 28 -4.13 -0.66 -24.35
C ALA A 28 -2.77 -1.39 -24.29
N TYR A 29 -1.70 -0.69 -23.89
CA TYR A 29 -0.39 -1.29 -23.69
C TYR A 29 -0.41 -2.41 -22.64
N LEU A 30 -1.02 -2.18 -21.47
CA LEU A 30 -1.09 -3.18 -20.40
C LEU A 30 -1.91 -4.41 -20.82
N GLN A 31 -2.99 -4.22 -21.58
CA GLN A 31 -3.79 -5.32 -22.15
C GLN A 31 -2.97 -6.15 -23.14
N ALA A 32 -2.29 -5.51 -24.10
CA ALA A 32 -1.45 -6.21 -25.08
C ALA A 32 -0.26 -6.93 -24.42
N TYR A 33 0.36 -6.31 -23.41
CA TYR A 33 1.46 -6.91 -22.66
C TYR A 33 1.01 -8.15 -21.89
N ALA A 34 -0.13 -8.08 -21.20
CA ALA A 34 -0.69 -9.22 -20.48
C ALA A 34 -1.06 -10.37 -21.43
N GLU A 35 -1.65 -10.06 -22.60
CA GLU A 35 -2.00 -11.07 -23.60
C GLU A 35 -0.75 -11.76 -24.18
N LYS A 36 0.26 -10.99 -24.58
CA LYS A 36 1.54 -11.52 -25.07
C LYS A 36 2.21 -12.48 -24.08
N HIS A 37 2.19 -12.13 -22.80
CA HIS A 37 2.81 -12.99 -21.78
C HIS A 37 1.97 -14.21 -21.46
N ARG A 38 0.64 -14.10 -21.47
CA ARG A 38 -0.29 -15.22 -21.32
C ARG A 38 -0.14 -16.23 -22.47
N SER A 39 -0.07 -15.77 -23.72
CA SER A 39 0.12 -16.65 -24.89
C SER A 39 1.45 -17.39 -24.87
N ALA A 40 2.46 -16.83 -24.19
CA ALA A 40 3.76 -17.45 -23.97
C ALA A 40 3.82 -18.35 -22.71
N GLY A 41 2.69 -18.60 -22.03
CA GLY A 41 2.63 -19.43 -20.82
C GLY A 41 3.16 -18.77 -19.55
N ASN A 42 3.37 -17.44 -19.56
CA ASN A 42 3.88 -16.69 -18.42
C ASN A 42 2.76 -16.02 -17.61
N GLY A 43 3.02 -15.76 -16.32
CA GLY A 43 2.09 -15.07 -15.40
C GLY A 43 2.21 -13.54 -15.35
N PHE A 44 2.96 -12.91 -16.26
CA PHE A 44 3.16 -11.45 -16.27
C PHE A 44 1.92 -10.70 -16.80
N GLY A 45 1.66 -9.52 -16.25
CA GLY A 45 0.51 -8.69 -16.59
C GLY A 45 0.14 -7.75 -15.44
N PHE A 46 -1.07 -7.20 -15.50
CA PHE A 46 -1.61 -6.33 -14.46
C PHE A 46 -2.52 -7.10 -13.48
N GLY A 47 -2.65 -6.60 -12.24
CA GLY A 47 -3.60 -7.10 -11.25
C GLY A 47 -4.84 -6.22 -11.20
N MET A 48 -6.02 -6.79 -11.47
CA MET A 48 -7.30 -6.08 -11.32
C MET A 48 -7.81 -6.27 -9.88
N ALA A 49 -8.12 -5.16 -9.22
CA ALA A 49 -8.68 -5.11 -7.88
C ALA A 49 -10.18 -4.79 -7.93
N PHE A 50 -10.96 -5.57 -7.20
CA PHE A 50 -12.39 -5.45 -6.96
C PHE A 50 -12.65 -5.19 -5.46
N PRO A 51 -13.84 -4.73 -5.05
CA PRO A 51 -14.13 -4.38 -3.66
C PRO A 51 -13.77 -5.48 -2.64
N ASP A 52 -14.03 -6.74 -2.97
CA ASP A 52 -13.82 -7.88 -2.06
C ASP A 52 -12.53 -8.67 -2.38
N SER A 53 -11.68 -8.14 -3.27
CA SER A 53 -10.45 -8.84 -3.67
C SER A 53 -9.27 -8.50 -2.76
N VAL A 54 -8.40 -9.48 -2.55
CA VAL A 54 -7.05 -9.24 -2.03
C VAL A 54 -6.17 -8.76 -3.18
N THR A 55 -5.47 -7.63 -2.98
CA THR A 55 -4.60 -7.06 -4.01
C THR A 55 -3.27 -7.81 -4.10
N ARG A 56 -2.56 -7.66 -5.22
CA ARG A 56 -1.12 -7.98 -5.27
C ARG A 56 -0.33 -7.04 -4.35
N THR A 57 0.93 -7.36 -4.10
CA THR A 57 1.84 -6.52 -3.33
C THR A 57 1.99 -5.14 -3.96
N LEU A 58 1.78 -4.08 -3.17
CA LEU A 58 2.15 -2.72 -3.54
C LEU A 58 3.68 -2.62 -3.56
N SER A 59 4.28 -2.69 -4.74
CA SER A 59 5.73 -2.69 -4.88
C SER A 59 6.31 -1.27 -4.93
N ALA A 60 7.61 -1.14 -4.69
CA ALA A 60 8.34 0.10 -4.96
C ALA A 60 8.23 0.57 -6.42
N ARG A 61 7.99 -0.35 -7.37
CA ARG A 61 7.83 -0.08 -8.81
C ARG A 61 6.46 0.54 -9.14
N TYR A 62 5.48 0.46 -8.24
CA TYR A 62 4.11 0.94 -8.45
C TYR A 62 4.03 2.38 -8.97
N HIS A 63 5.00 3.22 -8.63
CA HIS A 63 5.09 4.60 -9.11
C HIS A 63 5.20 4.75 -10.65
N LYS A 64 5.59 3.69 -11.38
CA LYS A 64 5.74 3.72 -12.85
C LYS A 64 4.39 3.67 -13.55
N ASP A 65 3.78 2.49 -13.58
CA ASP A 65 2.54 2.20 -14.31
C ASP A 65 1.38 1.81 -13.39
N GLY A 66 1.66 1.46 -12.12
CA GLY A 66 0.69 0.96 -11.15
C GLY A 66 0.06 -0.39 -11.52
N SER A 67 0.70 -1.14 -12.43
CA SER A 67 0.13 -2.34 -13.03
C SER A 67 -0.17 -3.45 -12.02
N GLU A 68 0.51 -3.49 -10.88
CA GLU A 68 0.30 -4.51 -9.85
C GLU A 68 -1.10 -4.44 -9.24
N ILE A 69 -1.67 -3.23 -9.12
CA ILE A 69 -2.97 -2.99 -8.49
C ILE A 69 -3.73 -1.90 -9.26
N LEU A 70 -4.67 -2.34 -10.10
CA LEU A 70 -5.56 -1.50 -10.88
C LEU A 70 -6.99 -1.65 -10.37
N VAL A 71 -7.62 -0.57 -9.93
CA VAL A 71 -9.00 -0.58 -9.42
C VAL A 71 -9.97 -0.62 -10.59
N ASN A 72 -10.85 -1.62 -10.59
CA ASN A 72 -11.93 -1.72 -11.56
C ASN A 72 -12.94 -0.58 -11.37
N GLN A 73 -13.34 0.07 -12.48
CA GLN A 73 -14.32 1.16 -12.50
C GLN A 73 -15.58 0.78 -13.31
N GLY A 74 -15.78 -0.50 -13.61
CA GLY A 74 -16.89 -0.98 -14.42
C GLY A 74 -16.75 -0.58 -15.89
N LYS A 75 -17.61 0.33 -16.36
CA LYS A 75 -17.62 0.79 -17.77
C LYS A 75 -16.48 1.73 -18.12
N LYS A 76 -15.70 2.20 -17.14
CA LYS A 76 -14.52 3.07 -17.35
C LYS A 76 -13.25 2.23 -17.37
N ARG A 77 -12.22 2.75 -18.03
CA ARG A 77 -10.84 2.25 -17.91
C ARG A 77 -10.46 2.14 -16.43
N PRO A 78 -9.67 1.14 -16.02
CA PRO A 78 -9.26 1.03 -14.63
C PRO A 78 -8.39 2.23 -14.21
N ARG A 79 -8.24 2.40 -12.91
CA ARG A 79 -7.40 3.47 -12.33
C ARG A 79 -6.34 2.90 -11.41
N ARG A 80 -5.30 3.70 -11.16
CA ARG A 80 -4.36 3.44 -10.07
C ARG A 80 -5.01 3.79 -8.72
N LEU A 81 -4.44 3.25 -7.66
CA LEU A 81 -4.68 3.71 -6.29
C LEU A 81 -4.18 5.15 -6.15
N THR A 82 -4.90 5.95 -5.37
CA THR A 82 -4.40 7.24 -4.89
C THR A 82 -3.36 7.02 -3.79
N PRO A 83 -2.44 7.96 -3.53
CA PRO A 83 -1.54 7.88 -2.39
C PRO A 83 -2.24 7.67 -1.05
N ARG A 84 -3.43 8.25 -0.84
CA ARG A 84 -4.25 8.01 0.36
C ARG A 84 -4.75 6.56 0.44
N GLU A 85 -5.17 5.97 -0.67
CA GLU A 85 -5.56 4.56 -0.71
C GLU A 85 -4.36 3.65 -0.46
N CYS A 86 -3.17 3.98 -0.98
CA CYS A 86 -1.94 3.26 -0.65
C CYS A 86 -1.63 3.33 0.86
N ALA A 87 -1.74 4.50 1.48
CA ALA A 87 -1.55 4.65 2.92
C ALA A 87 -2.50 3.74 3.72
N ARG A 88 -3.79 3.74 3.36
CA ARG A 88 -4.81 2.87 3.97
C ARG A 88 -4.52 1.39 3.76
N LEU A 89 -4.13 0.99 2.55
CA LEU A 89 -3.78 -0.38 2.22
C LEU A 89 -2.61 -0.89 3.07
N MET A 90 -1.62 -0.03 3.32
CA MET A 90 -0.48 -0.33 4.20
C MET A 90 -0.83 -0.18 5.70
N GLY A 91 -2.07 0.20 6.02
CA GLY A 91 -2.60 0.34 7.37
C GLY A 91 -2.15 1.59 8.13
N PHE A 92 -1.64 2.61 7.43
CA PHE A 92 -1.38 3.91 8.05
C PHE A 92 -2.68 4.57 8.48
N PRO A 93 -2.69 5.29 9.62
CA PRO A 93 -3.87 5.97 10.08
C PRO A 93 -4.31 7.02 9.07
N ASP A 94 -5.60 7.27 9.06
CA ASP A 94 -6.20 8.21 8.13
C ASP A 94 -5.62 9.63 8.31
N THR A 95 -5.17 9.96 9.54
CA THR A 95 -4.43 11.18 9.95
C THR A 95 -3.04 11.34 9.35
N PHE A 96 -2.48 10.31 8.70
CA PHE A 96 -1.13 10.34 8.13
C PHE A 96 -1.04 11.41 7.03
N ARG A 97 -0.12 12.37 7.15
CA ARG A 97 0.04 13.44 6.16
C ARG A 97 0.97 13.00 5.02
N ILE A 98 0.62 13.33 3.78
CA ILE A 98 1.41 13.00 2.58
C ILE A 98 1.97 14.30 1.97
N PRO A 99 3.08 14.85 2.49
CA PRO A 99 3.60 16.15 2.03
C PRO A 99 4.40 16.07 0.72
N VAL A 100 4.59 14.86 0.17
CA VAL A 100 5.40 14.59 -1.01
C VAL A 100 4.55 14.40 -2.26
N SER A 101 5.18 14.40 -3.44
CA SER A 101 4.51 14.12 -4.72
C SER A 101 3.96 12.69 -4.78
N ASP A 102 2.99 12.45 -5.67
CA ASP A 102 2.37 11.12 -5.81
C ASP A 102 3.41 10.03 -6.13
N THR A 103 4.37 10.32 -7.01
CA THR A 103 5.48 9.41 -7.34
C THR A 103 6.31 9.03 -6.12
N GLN A 104 6.65 10.01 -5.28
CA GLN A 104 7.43 9.76 -4.06
C GLN A 104 6.59 8.99 -3.03
N ALA A 105 5.32 9.34 -2.87
CA ALA A 105 4.41 8.64 -1.97
C ALA A 105 4.27 7.16 -2.36
N TYR A 106 4.10 6.85 -3.65
CA TYR A 106 4.06 5.46 -4.12
C TYR A 106 5.34 4.68 -3.80
N ARG A 107 6.52 5.32 -3.94
CA ARG A 107 7.80 4.70 -3.56
C ARG A 107 7.90 4.48 -2.05
N GLN A 108 7.49 5.46 -1.25
CA GLN A 108 7.52 5.35 0.22
C GLN A 108 6.59 4.23 0.70
N PHE A 109 5.35 4.19 0.25
CA PHE A 109 4.40 3.14 0.64
C PHE A 109 4.78 1.77 0.09
N GLY A 110 5.30 1.69 -1.14
CA GLY A 110 5.76 0.42 -1.72
C GLY A 110 7.05 -0.14 -1.11
N ASN A 111 7.80 0.68 -0.36
CA ASN A 111 8.96 0.27 0.44
C ASN A 111 8.63 0.15 1.94
N SER A 112 7.40 0.47 2.33
CA SER A 112 6.99 0.42 3.73
C SER A 112 6.62 -0.99 4.15
N VAL A 113 6.63 -1.22 5.46
CA VAL A 113 6.02 -2.39 6.10
C VAL A 113 4.54 -2.13 6.38
N VAL A 114 3.77 -3.21 6.53
CA VAL A 114 2.35 -3.13 6.88
C VAL A 114 2.22 -2.74 8.36
N MET A 115 1.63 -1.58 8.63
CA MET A 115 1.66 -0.97 9.97
C MET A 115 0.98 -1.82 11.05
N PRO A 116 -0.20 -2.44 10.83
CA PRO A 116 -0.82 -3.33 11.82
C PRO A 116 0.03 -4.54 12.18
N VAL A 117 0.77 -5.10 11.21
CA VAL A 117 1.69 -6.22 11.47
C VAL A 117 2.81 -5.77 12.41
N MET A 118 3.39 -4.59 12.16
CA MET A 118 4.43 -4.04 13.04
C MET A 118 3.91 -3.70 14.43
N GLN A 119 2.68 -3.23 14.55
CA GLN A 119 2.04 -3.00 15.85
C GLN A 119 1.94 -4.29 16.66
N GLU A 120 1.54 -5.39 16.01
CA GLU A 120 1.42 -6.69 16.68
C GLU A 120 2.78 -7.26 17.08
N VAL A 121 3.79 -7.16 16.21
CA VAL A 121 5.17 -7.52 16.55
C VAL A 121 5.66 -6.70 17.75
N ALA A 122 5.45 -5.39 17.75
CA ALA A 122 5.82 -4.53 18.86
C ALA A 122 5.10 -4.92 20.15
N ARG A 123 3.79 -5.19 20.11
CA ARG A 123 2.98 -5.63 21.26
C ARG A 123 3.57 -6.89 21.91
N ILE A 124 3.99 -7.86 21.09
CA ILE A 124 4.63 -9.10 21.55
C ILE A 124 6.01 -8.80 22.14
N MET A 125 6.80 -7.92 21.52
CA MET A 125 8.16 -7.60 21.98
C MET A 125 8.22 -6.77 23.27
N VAL A 126 7.24 -5.88 23.52
CA VAL A 126 7.23 -4.95 24.66
C VAL A 126 7.57 -5.58 26.01
N PRO A 127 6.94 -6.69 26.47
CA PRO A 127 7.28 -7.29 27.77
C PRO A 127 8.74 -7.78 27.84
N HIS A 128 9.28 -8.32 26.75
CA HIS A 128 10.67 -8.78 26.70
C HIS A 128 11.65 -7.62 26.77
N VAL A 129 11.38 -6.54 26.04
CA VAL A 129 12.19 -5.31 26.08
C VAL A 129 12.17 -4.69 27.47
N GLN A 130 11.00 -4.64 28.11
CA GLN A 130 10.87 -4.11 29.48
C GLN A 130 11.62 -4.97 30.51
N ALA A 131 11.59 -6.29 30.38
CA ALA A 131 12.34 -7.19 31.25
C ALA A 131 13.87 -6.98 31.12
N LEU A 132 14.36 -6.81 29.89
CA LEU A 132 15.79 -6.50 29.64
C LEU A 132 16.19 -5.15 30.25
N ILE A 133 15.37 -4.11 30.07
CA ILE A 133 15.62 -2.79 30.66
C ILE A 133 15.63 -2.85 32.20
N ALA A 134 14.71 -3.58 32.82
CA ALA A 134 14.66 -3.74 34.27
C ALA A 134 15.86 -4.54 34.83
N HIS A 135 16.32 -5.56 34.10
CA HIS A 135 17.54 -6.28 34.44
C HIS A 135 18.77 -5.37 34.39
N GLU A 136 18.94 -4.59 33.31
CA GLU A 136 20.08 -3.66 33.18
C GLU A 136 20.08 -2.58 34.25
N ARG A 137 18.91 -2.06 34.63
CA ARG A 137 18.79 -0.98 35.61
C ARG A 137 18.94 -1.45 37.06
N ASP A 138 18.26 -2.55 37.41
CA ASP A 138 18.03 -2.93 38.81
C ASP A 138 18.70 -4.26 39.19
N GLY A 139 19.42 -4.92 38.26
CA GLY A 139 20.01 -6.24 38.47
C GLY A 139 18.97 -7.36 38.64
N THR A 140 17.71 -7.08 38.26
CA THR A 140 16.60 -8.03 38.41
C THR A 140 16.81 -9.24 37.51
N PRO A 141 16.75 -10.49 38.02
CA PRO A 141 16.93 -11.69 37.20
C PRO A 141 15.92 -11.75 36.04
N LEU A 142 16.38 -12.16 34.85
CA LEU A 142 15.53 -12.37 33.68
C LEU A 142 14.56 -13.54 33.94
N ALA A 143 13.31 -13.21 34.27
CA ALA A 143 12.28 -14.18 34.64
C ALA A 143 11.53 -14.78 33.44
N LEU A 144 11.71 -14.28 32.21
CA LEU A 144 11.06 -14.79 31.01
C LEU A 144 12.02 -15.68 30.22
N PRO A 145 11.62 -16.90 29.79
CA PRO A 145 12.42 -17.68 28.86
C PRO A 145 12.54 -16.85 27.57
N LEU A 146 13.77 -16.47 27.24
CA LEU A 146 14.09 -15.65 26.06
C LEU A 146 13.68 -16.34 24.74
N PHE A 147 13.44 -17.65 24.78
CA PHE A 147 12.96 -18.46 23.65
C PHE A 147 12.09 -19.61 24.21
N ALA A 148 10.79 -19.61 23.91
CA ALA A 148 9.90 -20.75 24.06
C ALA A 148 8.98 -20.82 22.83
#